data_AF-A0A7M5XHN3-F1
#
_entry.id   AF-A0A7M5XHN3-F1
#
_cell.length_a   1.000
_cell.length_b   1.000
_cell.length_c   1.000
_cell.angle_alpha   90.00
_cell.angle_beta   90.00
_cell.angle_gamma   90.00
#
_symmetry.space_group_name_H-M   'P 1'
#
loop_
_entity.id
_entity.type
_entity.pdbx_description
1 polymer ?
#
loop_
_entity_poly.entity_id
_entity_poly.type
_entity_poly.pdbx_seq_one_letter_code
_entity_poly.pdbx_strand_id
1 'polypeptide(L)'
;STDEVATDHVLKGLQTFASMCGQLDRTNDRDQFISCICKSALPVNYYANNLSVVQQKESLSKTWSSDSTTSVDKKDDQMNGHSIVMTVKNIQCMRALLNLAHCHGGILGTSWYMTLVTLQHLTILGLKLSSGGTNKTAKANEIPNLVISQSMMADIPVLSTMLSQLFESSKVLDDVSLHHLVDTLCRLSTEDMENATQNK
;
A
#
# COMPACT_ATOMS: atom_id res chain seq x y z
N SER A 1 18.57 0.51 13.30
CA SER A 1 19.47 1.49 12.64
C SER A 1 18.92 2.90 12.84
N THR A 2 19.72 3.96 12.98
CA THR A 2 19.22 5.34 13.21
C THR A 2 18.24 5.81 12.12
N ASP A 3 18.48 5.40 10.87
CA ASP A 3 17.60 5.69 9.71
C ASP A 3 16.21 5.02 9.83
N GLU A 4 16.15 3.84 10.45
CA GLU A 4 14.90 3.10 10.67
C GLU A 4 14.05 3.77 11.77
N VAL A 5 14.67 4.28 12.84
CA VAL A 5 13.98 5.06 13.87
C VAL A 5 13.47 6.39 13.30
N ALA A 6 14.25 7.04 12.44
CA ALA A 6 13.81 8.25 11.75
C ALA A 6 12.60 7.98 10.83
N THR A 7 12.63 6.89 10.07
CA THR A 7 11.52 6.47 9.20
C THR A 7 10.24 6.20 10.00
N ASP A 8 10.34 5.51 11.13
CA ASP A 8 9.21 5.26 12.03
C ASP A 8 8.57 6.56 12.55
N HIS A 9 9.39 7.54 12.98
CA HIS A 9 8.88 8.84 13.42
C HIS A 9 8.18 9.61 12.29
N VAL A 10 8.71 9.57 11.07
CA VAL A 10 8.07 10.21 9.91
C VAL A 10 6.72 9.56 9.62
N LEU A 11 6.64 8.23 9.62
CA LEU A 11 5.40 7.51 9.38
C LEU A 11 4.35 7.80 10.47
N LYS A 12 4.75 7.83 11.75
CA LYS A 12 3.87 8.23 12.86
C LYS A 12 3.38 9.67 12.72
N GLY A 13 4.26 10.57 12.27
CA GLY A 13 3.89 11.95 11.93
C GLY A 13 2.81 11.99 10.85
N LEU A 14 3.03 11.30 9.73
CA LEU A 14 2.07 11.24 8.62
C LEU A 14 0.70 10.66 9.05
N GLN A 15 0.70 9.61 9.87
CA GLN A 15 -0.54 9.05 10.45
C GLN A 15 -1.28 10.06 11.32
N THR A 16 -0.54 10.78 12.16
CA THR A 16 -1.11 11.79 13.06
C THR A 16 -1.70 12.96 12.26
N PHE A 17 -1.00 13.45 11.23
CA PHE A 17 -1.52 14.47 10.33
C PHE A 17 -2.75 14.00 9.57
N ALA A 18 -2.73 12.78 9.01
CA ALA A 18 -3.90 12.19 8.36
C ALA A 18 -5.09 12.14 9.33
N SER A 19 -4.86 11.74 10.59
CA SER A 19 -5.90 11.70 11.60
C SER A 19 -6.49 13.08 11.90
N MET A 20 -5.64 14.09 12.11
CA MET A 20 -6.10 15.46 12.38
C MET A 20 -6.88 16.03 11.19
N CYS A 21 -6.39 15.85 9.96
CA CYS A 21 -7.10 16.27 8.76
C CYS A 21 -8.47 15.59 8.63
N GLY A 22 -8.56 14.29 8.95
CA GLY A 22 -9.83 13.57 8.95
C GLY A 22 -10.82 14.06 10.00
N GLN A 23 -10.36 14.40 11.21
CA GLN A 23 -11.21 14.96 12.27
C GLN A 23 -11.67 16.40 11.99
N LEU A 24 -10.92 17.15 11.19
CA LEU A 24 -11.24 18.52 10.76
C LEU A 24 -12.02 18.56 9.44
N ASP A 25 -12.51 17.41 8.95
CA ASP A 25 -13.20 17.26 7.65
C ASP A 25 -12.39 17.78 6.44
N ARG A 26 -11.05 17.85 6.56
CA ARG A 26 -10.12 18.17 5.45
C ARG A 26 -9.78 16.89 4.70
N THR A 27 -10.78 16.34 4.02
CA THR A 27 -10.69 15.04 3.34
C THR A 27 -9.60 15.02 2.25
N ASN A 28 -9.40 16.12 1.52
CA ASN A 28 -8.35 16.21 0.50
C ASN A 28 -6.95 16.04 1.11
N ASP A 29 -6.63 16.80 2.17
CA ASP A 29 -5.31 16.74 2.82
C ASP A 29 -5.09 15.37 3.48
N ARG A 30 -6.12 14.82 4.13
CA ARG A 30 -6.11 13.46 4.68
C ARG A 30 -5.74 12.44 3.59
N ASP A 31 -6.41 12.51 2.44
CA ASP A 31 -6.24 11.56 1.36
C ASP A 31 -4.84 11.67 0.73
N GLN A 32 -4.24 12.85 0.70
CA GLN A 32 -2.86 13.03 0.26
C GLN A 32 -1.85 12.36 1.20
N PHE A 33 -2.03 12.50 2.52
CA PHE A 33 -1.18 11.82 3.49
C PHE A 33 -1.34 10.29 3.43
N ILE A 34 -2.57 9.79 3.30
CA ILE A 34 -2.84 8.35 3.12
C ILE A 34 -2.20 7.85 1.82
N SER A 35 -2.40 8.57 0.72
CA SER A 35 -1.80 8.30 -0.60
C SER A 35 -0.28 8.23 -0.51
N CYS A 36 0.36 9.12 0.26
CA CYS A 36 1.80 9.09 0.48
C CYS A 36 2.27 7.80 1.20
N ILE A 37 1.55 7.38 2.24
CA ILE A 37 1.86 6.13 2.96
C ILE A 37 1.65 4.92 2.06
N CYS A 38 0.53 4.86 1.34
CA CYS A 38 0.26 3.81 0.35
C CYS A 38 1.38 3.73 -0.68
N LYS A 39 1.77 4.88 -1.25
CA LYS A 39 2.86 5.00 -2.24
C LYS A 39 4.19 4.49 -1.73
N SER A 40 4.48 4.72 -0.47
CA SER A 40 5.71 4.25 0.16
C SER A 40 5.69 2.75 0.49
N ALA A 41 4.51 2.13 0.57
CA ALA A 41 4.36 0.70 0.84
C ALA A 41 4.66 -0.18 -0.37
N LEU A 42 4.43 0.28 -1.61
CA LEU A 42 4.71 -0.50 -2.82
C LEU A 42 6.08 -0.15 -3.43
N PRO A 43 6.70 -1.04 -4.22
CA PRO A 43 7.94 -0.74 -4.94
C PRO A 43 7.79 0.46 -5.89
N VAL A 44 8.85 1.25 -6.07
CA VAL A 44 8.86 2.53 -6.81
C VAL A 44 8.25 2.42 -8.22
N ASN A 45 8.47 1.30 -8.91
CA ASN A 45 7.98 1.10 -10.28
C ASN A 45 6.60 0.42 -10.37
N TYR A 46 5.98 0.11 -9.23
CA TYR A 46 4.69 -0.60 -9.20
C TYR A 46 3.52 0.32 -9.60
N TYR A 47 3.59 1.60 -9.21
CA TYR A 47 2.54 2.59 -9.48
C TYR A 47 2.39 2.96 -10.96
N ALA A 48 3.51 3.07 -11.68
CA ALA A 48 3.52 3.49 -13.07
C ALA A 48 2.81 2.49 -14.00
N ASN A 49 2.75 1.21 -13.61
CA ASN A 49 2.21 0.14 -14.45
C ASN A 49 0.80 -0.35 -14.03
N ASN A 50 0.39 -0.19 -12.77
CA ASN A 50 -0.82 -0.85 -12.25
C ASN A 50 -1.84 0.07 -11.57
N LEU A 51 -1.53 1.34 -11.25
CA LEU A 51 -2.46 2.26 -10.57
C LEU A 51 -2.61 3.59 -11.32
N SER A 52 -3.03 3.51 -12.58
CA SER A 52 -3.40 4.68 -13.40
C SER A 52 -4.70 5.37 -12.95
N VAL A 53 -5.42 4.84 -11.95
CA VAL A 53 -6.75 5.30 -11.52
C VAL A 53 -6.71 6.46 -10.50
N VAL A 54 -5.57 6.72 -9.85
CA VAL A 54 -5.47 7.74 -8.77
C VAL A 54 -4.92 9.09 -9.27
N GLN A 55 -4.50 9.19 -10.53
CA GLN A 55 -3.80 10.36 -11.04
C GLN A 55 -4.74 11.34 -11.74
N GLN A 56 -5.77 11.83 -11.05
CA GLN A 56 -6.45 13.04 -11.50
C GLN A 56 -5.87 14.28 -10.79
N LYS A 57 -4.83 14.82 -11.45
CA LYS A 57 -4.42 16.23 -11.43
C LYS A 57 -3.88 16.80 -10.11
N GLU A 58 -2.61 16.51 -9.83
CA GLU A 58 -1.78 17.45 -9.07
C GLU A 58 -0.41 17.58 -9.73
N SER A 59 -0.17 18.76 -10.30
CA SER A 59 1.05 19.16 -10.97
C SER A 59 2.20 19.36 -9.98
N LEU A 60 2.63 18.30 -9.28
CA LEU A 60 3.75 18.35 -8.31
C LEU A 60 4.66 17.11 -8.34
N SER A 61 4.60 16.28 -9.39
CA SER A 61 5.45 15.08 -9.50
C SER A 61 6.87 15.33 -10.03
N LYS A 62 7.47 16.51 -9.80
CA LYS A 62 8.87 16.80 -10.19
C LYS A 62 9.89 16.77 -9.06
N THR A 63 9.49 16.49 -7.81
CA THR A 63 10.38 16.67 -6.65
C THR A 63 10.70 15.37 -5.94
N TRP A 64 11.21 14.37 -6.66
CA TRP A 64 12.19 13.39 -6.16
C TRP A 64 12.85 12.68 -7.36
N SER A 65 13.60 13.45 -8.15
CA SER A 65 14.79 12.91 -8.77
C SER A 65 15.94 13.47 -7.95
N SER A 66 16.60 12.62 -7.18
CA SER A 66 17.85 12.97 -6.54
C SER A 66 18.89 13.19 -7.63
N ASP A 67 18.96 14.44 -8.10
CA ASP A 67 20.08 14.94 -8.87
C ASP A 67 21.24 15.14 -7.89
N SER A 68 22.29 14.33 -8.05
CA SER A 68 23.60 14.61 -7.49
C SER A 68 24.58 14.32 -8.62
N THR A 69 24.88 15.41 -9.31
CA THR A 69 25.78 15.57 -10.45
C THR A 69 27.19 15.05 -10.16
N THR A 70 27.67 14.10 -10.97
CA THR A 70 28.99 14.20 -11.61
C THR A 70 28.95 13.46 -12.96
N SER A 71 29.05 14.22 -14.04
CA SER A 71 29.17 13.83 -15.44
C SER A 71 30.36 12.89 -15.68
N VAL A 72 30.17 11.79 -16.43
CA VAL A 72 30.96 11.39 -17.63
C VAL A 72 30.20 10.28 -18.42
N ASP A 73 30.08 10.47 -19.74
CA ASP A 73 29.79 9.54 -20.84
C ASP A 73 28.59 8.56 -20.83
N LYS A 74 27.64 8.81 -21.74
CA LYS A 74 26.59 7.87 -22.17
C LYS A 74 27.11 6.96 -23.29
N LYS A 75 27.17 5.66 -23.04
CA LYS A 75 27.03 4.63 -24.08
C LYS A 75 26.12 3.52 -23.57
N ASP A 76 25.10 3.25 -24.37
CA ASP A 76 24.43 1.96 -24.58
C ASP A 76 24.45 0.97 -23.42
N ASP A 77 23.28 0.73 -22.81
CA ASP A 77 22.84 -0.66 -22.77
C ASP A 77 21.33 -0.81 -22.60
N GLN A 78 20.87 -1.76 -23.40
CA GLN A 78 19.55 -2.27 -23.65
C GLN A 78 19.05 -3.10 -22.46
N MET A 79 17.73 -3.10 -22.26
CA MET A 79 16.92 -4.11 -21.57
C MET A 79 17.61 -4.87 -20.42
N ASN A 80 17.51 -4.37 -19.19
CA ASN A 80 17.72 -5.22 -18.02
C ASN A 80 16.41 -5.33 -17.21
N GLY A 81 15.97 -6.56 -16.98
CA GLY A 81 14.73 -6.87 -16.26
C GLY A 81 14.70 -6.14 -14.92
N HIS A 82 13.71 -5.26 -14.75
CA HIS A 82 13.54 -4.51 -13.51
C HIS A 82 13.13 -5.47 -12.39
N SER A 83 14.11 -6.00 -11.66
CA SER A 83 13.89 -6.74 -10.43
C SER A 83 13.11 -5.86 -9.46
N ILE A 84 11.88 -6.25 -9.17
CA ILE A 84 11.02 -5.60 -8.20
C ILE A 84 11.49 -6.08 -6.83
N VAL A 85 12.44 -5.37 -6.22
CA VAL A 85 12.92 -5.70 -4.87
C VAL A 85 12.12 -4.88 -3.86
N MET A 86 11.43 -5.55 -2.94
CA MET A 86 10.86 -4.88 -1.77
C MET A 86 11.96 -4.56 -0.77
N THR A 87 11.97 -3.32 -0.26
CA THR A 87 12.94 -2.89 0.75
C THR A 87 12.36 -3.05 2.16
N VAL A 88 13.22 -3.04 3.18
CA VAL A 88 12.79 -3.01 4.61
C VAL A 88 11.86 -1.81 4.89
N LYS A 89 12.08 -0.69 4.19
CA LYS A 89 11.23 0.51 4.33
C LYS A 89 9.81 0.29 3.81
N ASN A 90 9.62 -0.53 2.77
CA ASN A 90 8.30 -0.90 2.28
C ASN A 90 7.50 -1.63 3.37
N ILE A 91 8.12 -2.58 4.07
CA ILE A 91 7.49 -3.33 5.17
C ILE A 91 7.12 -2.40 6.33
N GLN A 92 7.97 -1.44 6.68
CA GLN A 92 7.65 -0.44 7.69
C GLN A 92 6.46 0.42 7.27
N CYS A 93 6.39 0.83 6.00
CA CYS A 93 5.25 1.56 5.45
C CYS A 93 3.97 0.71 5.46
N MET A 94 4.05 -0.59 5.19
CA MET A 94 2.89 -1.50 5.31
C MET A 94 2.38 -1.58 6.75
N ARG A 95 3.27 -1.69 7.74
CA ARG A 95 2.87 -1.66 9.16
C ARG A 95 2.19 -0.35 9.50
N ALA A 96 2.74 0.76 9.03
CA ALA A 96 2.13 2.07 9.23
C ALA A 96 0.76 2.17 8.55
N LEU A 97 0.59 1.65 7.33
CA LEU A 97 -0.69 1.64 6.64
C LEU A 97 -1.75 0.83 7.40
N LEU A 98 -1.40 -0.37 7.86
CA LEU A 98 -2.31 -1.22 8.63
C LEU A 98 -2.68 -0.60 9.98
N ASN A 99 -1.70 0.00 10.69
CA ASN A 99 -1.97 0.73 11.93
C ASN A 99 -2.88 1.93 11.70
N LEU A 100 -2.68 2.68 10.61
CA LEU A 100 -3.53 3.81 10.24
C LEU A 100 -4.97 3.34 10.01
N ALA A 101 -5.16 2.31 9.19
CA ALA A 101 -6.49 1.78 8.89
C ALA A 101 -7.19 1.22 10.13
N HIS A 102 -6.45 0.56 11.03
CA HIS A 102 -7.00 0.00 12.26
C HIS A 102 -7.37 1.09 13.28
N CYS A 103 -6.48 2.05 13.54
CA CYS A 103 -6.71 3.08 14.55
C CYS A 103 -7.65 4.19 14.08
N HIS A 104 -7.68 4.46 12.77
CA HIS A 104 -8.37 5.61 12.18
C HIS A 104 -9.41 5.22 11.12
N GLY A 105 -9.83 3.95 11.08
CA GLY A 105 -10.80 3.45 10.10
C GLY A 105 -12.09 4.25 10.02
N GLY A 106 -12.52 4.85 11.13
CA GLY A 106 -13.71 5.70 11.23
C GLY A 106 -13.62 7.04 10.47
N ILE A 107 -12.42 7.46 10.06
CA ILE A 107 -12.21 8.73 9.34
C ILE A 107 -11.61 8.50 7.95
N LEU A 108 -11.47 7.26 7.49
CA LEU A 108 -10.89 6.95 6.18
C LEU A 108 -11.84 7.34 5.03
N GLY A 109 -13.16 7.12 5.18
CA GLY A 109 -14.14 7.44 4.14
C GLY A 109 -13.74 6.87 2.77
N THR A 110 -13.68 7.72 1.73
CA THR A 110 -13.26 7.35 0.37
C THR A 110 -11.83 6.81 0.27
N SER A 111 -10.94 7.14 1.22
CA SER A 111 -9.57 6.61 1.27
C SER A 111 -9.49 5.13 1.62
N TRP A 112 -10.60 4.50 2.04
CA TRP A 112 -10.67 3.04 2.15
C TRP A 112 -10.31 2.37 0.83
N TYR A 113 -10.69 2.93 -0.32
CA TYR A 113 -10.37 2.38 -1.64
C TYR A 113 -8.86 2.28 -1.85
N MET A 114 -8.13 3.38 -1.74
CA MET A 114 -6.67 3.34 -1.97
C MET A 114 -5.93 2.49 -0.94
N THR A 115 -6.42 2.46 0.31
CA THR A 115 -5.87 1.62 1.37
C THR A 115 -6.02 0.14 1.01
N LEU A 116 -7.23 -0.29 0.65
CA LEU A 116 -7.52 -1.69 0.33
C LEU A 116 -6.88 -2.14 -0.99
N VAL A 117 -6.86 -1.29 -2.02
CA VAL A 117 -6.10 -1.55 -3.26
C VAL A 117 -4.62 -1.79 -2.96
N THR A 118 -4.04 -0.96 -2.10
CA THR A 118 -2.63 -1.12 -1.71
C THR A 118 -2.42 -2.44 -0.98
N LEU A 119 -3.31 -2.81 -0.05
CA LEU A 119 -3.26 -4.11 0.64
C LEU A 119 -3.42 -5.28 -0.33
N GLN A 120 -4.34 -5.17 -1.29
CA GLN A 120 -4.53 -6.19 -2.33
C GLN A 120 -3.26 -6.37 -3.16
N HIS A 121 -2.67 -5.28 -3.66
CA HIS A 121 -1.40 -5.33 -4.39
C HIS A 121 -0.27 -5.97 -3.59
N LEU A 122 -0.21 -5.73 -2.28
CA LEU A 122 0.75 -6.36 -1.38
C LEU A 122 0.51 -7.88 -1.26
N THR A 123 -0.75 -8.33 -1.24
CA THR A 123 -1.07 -9.77 -1.26
C THR A 123 -0.74 -10.43 -2.59
N ILE A 124 -1.02 -9.75 -3.72
CA ILE A 124 -0.71 -10.22 -5.07
C ILE A 124 0.80 -10.29 -5.30
N LEU A 125 1.57 -9.38 -4.70
CA LEU A 125 3.04 -9.38 -4.76
C LEU A 125 3.69 -10.64 -4.14
N GLY A 126 2.91 -11.57 -3.57
CA GLY A 126 3.41 -12.83 -3.02
C GLY A 126 3.57 -12.82 -1.50
N LEU A 127 3.15 -11.74 -0.83
CA LEU A 127 2.98 -11.76 0.61
C LEU A 127 1.69 -12.53 0.90
N LYS A 128 1.83 -13.83 1.23
CA LYS A 128 0.71 -14.65 1.69
C LYS A 128 0.27 -14.18 3.07
N LEU A 129 -0.42 -13.05 3.13
CA LEU A 129 -1.08 -12.52 4.32
C LEU A 129 -2.37 -13.33 4.53
N SER A 130 -2.22 -14.56 5.03
CA SER A 130 -3.37 -15.43 5.30
C SER A 130 -4.05 -14.99 6.60
N SER A 131 -5.14 -14.23 6.48
CA SER A 131 -6.16 -14.20 7.54
C SER A 131 -6.86 -15.57 7.57
N GLY A 132 -7.13 -16.10 8.77
CA GLY A 132 -7.50 -17.49 9.03
C GLY A 132 -8.83 -17.96 8.46
N GLY A 133 -8.91 -18.14 7.15
CA GLY A 133 -9.96 -18.87 6.43
C GLY A 133 -9.33 -19.83 5.44
N THR A 134 -9.76 -21.09 5.45
CA THR A 134 -9.20 -22.17 4.63
C THR A 134 -9.45 -21.96 3.13
N ASN A 135 -8.65 -21.12 2.46
CA ASN A 135 -8.64 -21.05 1.00
C ASN A 135 -7.47 -21.86 0.45
N LYS A 136 -7.71 -23.17 0.33
CA LYS A 136 -6.88 -24.10 -0.45
C LYS A 136 -7.09 -23.94 -1.95
N THR A 137 -7.18 -22.72 -2.48
CA THR A 137 -7.23 -22.48 -3.94
C THR A 137 -6.84 -21.03 -4.24
N ALA A 138 -5.58 -20.68 -3.98
CA ALA A 138 -4.93 -19.62 -4.73
C ALA A 138 -3.74 -20.29 -5.41
N LYS A 139 -3.90 -20.60 -6.71
CA LYS A 139 -2.73 -20.88 -7.55
C LYS A 139 -1.85 -19.64 -7.43
N ALA A 140 -0.63 -19.83 -6.92
CA ALA A 140 0.38 -18.79 -6.88
C ALA A 140 0.50 -18.21 -8.29
N ASN A 141 0.01 -16.99 -8.50
CA ASN A 141 0.52 -16.20 -9.61
C ASN A 141 1.87 -15.69 -9.10
N GLU A 142 2.89 -16.54 -9.30
CA GLU A 142 4.26 -16.22 -8.98
C GLU A 142 4.66 -15.01 -9.83
N ILE A 143 4.82 -13.85 -9.20
CA ILE A 143 5.67 -12.83 -9.79
C ILE A 143 7.09 -13.42 -9.66
N PRO A 144 7.75 -13.85 -10.74
CA PRO A 144 8.92 -14.73 -10.65
C PRO A 144 10.19 -14.03 -10.14
N ASN A 145 10.09 -12.76 -9.71
CA ASN A 145 11.25 -11.87 -9.50
C ASN A 145 11.20 -11.08 -8.19
N LEU A 146 10.30 -11.38 -7.26
CA LEU A 146 10.34 -10.73 -5.95
C LEU A 146 11.39 -11.42 -5.06
N VAL A 147 12.57 -10.81 -4.96
CA VAL A 147 13.58 -11.20 -3.98
C VAL A 147 13.14 -10.69 -2.60
N ILE A 148 12.42 -11.52 -1.84
CA ILE A 148 12.13 -11.24 -0.43
C ILE A 148 13.42 -11.49 0.37
N SER A 149 13.93 -10.45 1.04
CA SER A 149 15.10 -10.59 1.90
C SER A 149 14.78 -11.47 3.13
N GLN A 150 15.71 -12.33 3.55
CA GLN A 150 15.56 -13.24 4.71
C GLN A 150 15.03 -12.54 5.98
N SER A 151 15.37 -11.25 6.17
CA SER A 151 14.90 -10.42 7.28
C SER A 151 13.40 -10.18 7.28
N MET A 152 12.75 -10.19 6.11
CA MET A 152 11.33 -9.86 5.94
C MET A 152 10.40 -11.04 6.27
N MET A 153 10.93 -12.27 6.33
CA MET A 153 10.12 -13.46 6.65
C MET A 153 9.54 -13.43 8.08
N ALA A 154 10.19 -12.74 9.02
CA ALA A 154 9.64 -12.56 10.38
C ALA A 154 8.50 -11.54 10.43
N ASP A 155 8.45 -10.60 9.47
CA ASP A 155 7.46 -9.53 9.46
C ASP A 155 6.14 -9.95 8.79
N ILE A 156 6.17 -10.94 7.89
CA ILE A 156 4.98 -11.43 7.18
C ILE A 156 3.89 -11.95 8.13
N PRO A 157 4.19 -12.82 9.13
CA PRO A 157 3.17 -13.28 10.09
C PRO A 157 2.58 -12.13 10.92
N VAL A 158 3.41 -11.13 11.27
CA VAL A 158 2.96 -9.94 12.01
C VAL A 158 1.98 -9.13 11.17
N LEU A 159 2.33 -8.83 9.91
CA LEU A 159 1.46 -8.13 8.98
C LEU A 159 0.15 -8.88 8.72
N SER A 160 0.20 -10.21 8.62
CA SER A 160 -0.99 -11.05 8.45
C SER A 160 -1.91 -10.97 9.68
N THR A 161 -1.33 -10.94 10.88
CA THR A 161 -2.06 -10.76 12.14
C THR A 161 -2.71 -9.38 12.19
N MET A 162 -1.97 -8.33 11.83
CA MET A 162 -2.50 -6.96 11.77
C MET A 162 -3.64 -6.83 10.76
N LEU A 163 -3.55 -7.48 9.60
CA LEU A 163 -4.63 -7.50 8.60
C LEU A 163 -5.87 -8.22 9.15
N SER A 164 -5.68 -9.32 9.86
CA SER A 164 -6.78 -10.05 10.51
C SER A 164 -7.44 -9.18 11.59
N GLN A 165 -6.64 -8.49 12.38
CA GLN A 165 -7.10 -7.53 13.38
C GLN A 165 -7.82 -6.33 12.77
N LEU A 166 -7.39 -5.84 11.60
CA LEU A 166 -8.08 -4.76 10.89
C LEU A 166 -9.53 -5.15 10.59
N PHE A 167 -9.76 -6.34 10.03
CA PHE A 167 -11.12 -6.81 9.75
C PHE A 167 -11.89 -7.18 11.02
N GLU A 168 -11.23 -7.74 12.05
CA GLU A 168 -11.90 -7.95 13.35
C GLU A 168 -12.31 -6.61 13.99
N SER A 169 -11.52 -5.55 13.83
CA SER A 169 -11.82 -4.21 14.31
C SER A 169 -12.96 -3.54 13.53
N SER A 170 -13.37 -4.07 12.37
CA SER A 170 -14.50 -3.52 11.64
C SER A 170 -15.80 -3.56 12.45
N LYS A 171 -15.90 -4.45 13.45
CA LYS A 171 -17.05 -4.54 14.37
C LYS A 171 -17.24 -3.30 15.25
N VAL A 172 -16.20 -2.49 15.43
CA VAL A 172 -16.24 -1.26 16.24
C VAL A 172 -16.34 0.01 15.39
N LEU A 173 -16.42 -0.11 14.06
CA LEU A 173 -16.66 1.01 13.17
C LEU A 173 -18.11 1.49 13.28
N ASP A 174 -18.31 2.79 13.09
CA ASP A 174 -19.65 3.37 12.91
C ASP A 174 -20.27 2.92 11.58
N ASP A 175 -21.60 3.05 11.46
CA ASP A 175 -22.36 2.59 10.30
C ASP A 175 -21.88 3.22 8.98
N VAL A 176 -21.52 4.51 9.00
CA VAL A 176 -21.07 5.23 7.79
C VAL A 176 -19.71 4.70 7.34
N SER A 177 -18.76 4.56 8.26
CA SER A 177 -17.44 4.03 7.96
C SER A 177 -17.47 2.56 7.56
N LEU A 178 -18.32 1.77 8.21
CA LEU A 178 -18.54 0.37 7.85
C LEU A 178 -19.14 0.25 6.44
N HIS A 179 -20.11 1.11 6.10
CA HIS A 179 -20.65 1.19 4.75
C HIS A 179 -19.55 1.51 3.72
N HIS A 180 -18.69 2.50 3.99
CA HIS A 180 -17.57 2.81 3.10
C HIS A 180 -16.61 1.63 2.92
N LEU A 181 -16.31 0.90 4.01
CA LEU A 181 -15.48 -0.30 3.95
C LEU A 181 -16.11 -1.39 3.07
N VAL A 182 -17.38 -1.71 3.30
CA VAL A 182 -18.10 -2.76 2.56
C VAL A 182 -18.29 -2.39 1.10
N ASP A 183 -18.73 -1.16 0.80
CA ASP A 183 -18.88 -0.65 -0.57
C ASP A 183 -17.56 -0.77 -1.34
N THR A 184 -16.47 -0.35 -0.70
CA THR A 184 -15.13 -0.46 -1.28
C THR A 184 -14.75 -1.91 -1.55
N LEU A 185 -14.98 -2.83 -0.61
CA LEU A 185 -14.69 -4.26 -0.80
C LEU A 185 -15.51 -4.87 -1.94
N CYS A 186 -16.80 -4.52 -2.05
CA CYS A 186 -17.66 -4.95 -3.14
C CYS A 186 -17.17 -4.45 -4.49
N ARG A 187 -16.77 -3.17 -4.56
CA ARG A 187 -16.20 -2.56 -5.77
C ARG A 187 -14.91 -3.26 -6.18
N LEU A 188 -13.97 -3.46 -5.26
CA LEU A 188 -12.71 -4.16 -5.54
C LEU A 188 -12.95 -5.60 -6.00
N SER A 189 -13.86 -6.32 -5.36
CA SER A 189 -14.22 -7.68 -5.78
C SER A 189 -14.81 -7.72 -7.19
N THR A 190 -15.53 -6.67 -7.61
CA THR A 190 -16.13 -6.59 -8.94
C THR A 190 -15.05 -6.26 -9.97
N GLU A 191 -14.20 -5.27 -9.69
CA GLU A 191 -13.06 -4.89 -10.53
C GLU A 191 -12.13 -6.11 -10.77
N ASP A 192 -11.84 -6.90 -9.73
CA ASP A 192 -11.06 -8.14 -9.84
C ASP A 192 -11.71 -9.20 -10.73
N MET A 193 -13.02 -9.36 -10.62
CA MET A 193 -13.78 -10.32 -11.42
C MET A 193 -13.81 -9.90 -12.90
N GLU A 194 -14.02 -8.62 -13.17
CA GLU A 194 -14.00 -8.07 -14.53
C GLU A 194 -12.62 -8.22 -15.17
N ASN A 195 -11.56 -7.87 -14.45
CA ASN A 195 -10.17 -8.03 -14.89
C ASN A 195 -9.82 -9.50 -15.21
N ALA A 196 -10.40 -10.46 -14.47
CA ALA A 196 -10.23 -11.89 -14.75
C ALA A 196 -10.97 -12.34 -16.02
N THR A 197 -12.08 -11.69 -16.38
CA THR A 197 -12.85 -12.01 -17.60
C THR A 197 -12.30 -11.36 -18.86
N GLN A 198 -11.70 -10.17 -18.76
CA GLN A 198 -11.10 -9.46 -19.91
C GLN A 198 -9.77 -10.08 -20.37
N ASN A 199 -9.09 -10.85 -19.52
CA ASN A 199 -7.84 -11.54 -19.82
C ASN A 199 -8.03 -12.96 -20.42
N LYS A 200 -9.22 -13.26 -20.96
CA LYS A 200 -9.52 -14.48 -21.72
C LYS A 200 -9.72 -14.15 -23.20
#